data_AF-A7A6A9-F1
#
_entry.id   AF-A7A6A9-F1
#
_cell.length_a   1.000
_cell.length_b   1.000
_cell.length_c   1.000
_cell.angle_alpha   90.00
_cell.angle_beta   90.00
_cell.angle_gamma   90.00
#
_symmetry.space_group_name_H-M   'P 1'
#
loop_
_entity.id
_entity.type
_entity.pdbx_description
1 polymer ?
#
loop_
_entity_poly.entity_id
_entity_poly.type
_entity_poly.pdbx_seq_one_letter_code
_entity_poly.pdbx_strand_id
1 'polypeptide(L)'
;MQRINYFTNPNFTGPFADINISGEAKASYNANTKQLNIYGNNGGYGFNLTVPKNAALVFACFLWTEHDKNPNPLTVYSLESSDNKIIASATVSQNANDLLLRFNSTDSGRIRVEFYPNGSAANIANPILELADTYDKAVGGGLPSFFTGDTMPRD
;
A
#
# COMPACT_ATOMS: atom_id res chain seq x y z
N MET A 1 -15.47 1.16 -18.20
CA MET A 1 -14.34 1.96 -17.70
C MET A 1 -13.23 1.00 -17.32
N GLN A 2 -11.99 1.22 -17.79
CA GLN A 2 -10.88 0.30 -17.54
C GLN A 2 -10.27 0.59 -16.17
N ARG A 3 -10.05 -0.45 -15.35
CA ARG A 3 -9.28 -0.34 -14.11
C ARG A 3 -7.80 -0.31 -14.44
N ILE A 4 -7.08 0.65 -13.87
CA ILE A 4 -5.63 0.79 -14.05
C ILE A 4 -5.03 0.76 -12.66
N ASN A 5 -4.28 -0.31 -12.34
CA ASN A 5 -3.46 -0.35 -11.14
C ASN A 5 -2.14 0.39 -11.43
N TYR A 6 -1.94 1.53 -10.79
CA TYR A 6 -0.73 2.34 -10.88
C TYR A 6 0.43 1.77 -10.05
N PHE A 7 0.19 0.74 -9.22
CA PHE A 7 1.25 0.01 -8.55
C PHE A 7 1.93 -0.92 -9.57
N THR A 8 3.16 -0.59 -9.98
CA THR A 8 3.81 -1.18 -11.16
C THR A 8 4.21 -2.66 -11.03
N ASN A 9 4.36 -3.17 -9.80
CA ASN A 9 4.68 -4.59 -9.55
C ASN A 9 3.83 -5.16 -8.40
N PRO A 10 2.53 -5.43 -8.63
CA PRO A 10 1.63 -5.87 -7.56
C PRO A 10 1.81 -7.32 -7.14
N ASN A 11 2.50 -8.14 -7.95
CA ASN A 11 2.79 -9.53 -7.63
C ASN A 11 4.18 -9.72 -7.00
N PHE A 12 4.94 -8.63 -6.86
CA PHE A 12 6.30 -8.62 -6.34
C PHE A 12 7.26 -9.59 -7.05
N THR A 13 7.06 -9.77 -8.36
CA THR A 13 7.87 -10.65 -9.20
C THR A 13 9.05 -9.89 -9.82
N GLY A 14 10.24 -10.49 -9.81
CA GLY A 14 11.44 -9.87 -10.40
C GLY A 14 12.01 -8.72 -9.56
N PRO A 15 13.02 -7.99 -10.07
CA PRO A 15 13.61 -6.87 -9.35
C PRO A 15 12.59 -5.72 -9.20
N PHE A 16 12.59 -5.07 -8.04
CA PHE A 16 11.79 -3.87 -7.83
C PHE A 16 12.46 -2.66 -8.49
N ALA A 17 11.71 -1.93 -9.30
CA ALA A 17 12.14 -0.65 -9.88
C ALA A 17 11.70 0.52 -9.01
N ASP A 18 12.41 1.65 -9.12
CA ASP A 18 12.05 2.94 -8.50
C ASP A 18 11.79 2.86 -6.98
N ILE A 19 12.59 2.04 -6.28
CA ILE A 19 12.53 1.90 -4.82
C ILE A 19 13.33 3.02 -4.13
N ASN A 20 12.78 3.49 -3.02
CA ASN A 20 13.50 4.29 -2.04
C ASN A 20 13.76 3.45 -0.78
N ILE A 21 14.99 3.46 -0.28
CA ILE A 21 15.35 2.81 0.98
C ILE A 21 16.01 3.85 1.87
N SER A 22 15.55 3.93 3.12
CA SER A 22 16.19 4.73 4.16
C SER A 22 16.47 3.86 5.39
N GLY A 23 17.50 4.23 6.16
CA GLY A 23 17.89 3.51 7.38
C GLY A 23 18.26 2.04 7.13
N GLU A 24 17.81 1.16 8.02
CA GLU A 24 18.08 -0.28 7.99
C GLU A 24 17.03 -1.10 7.23
N ALA A 25 16.03 -0.45 6.63
CA ALA A 25 14.92 -1.12 5.97
C ALA A 25 15.40 -1.99 4.80
N LYS A 26 14.90 -3.23 4.75
CA LYS A 26 15.15 -4.20 3.68
C LYS A 26 13.85 -4.90 3.34
N ALA A 27 13.77 -5.49 2.16
CA ALA A 27 12.63 -6.27 1.75
C ALA A 27 13.05 -7.62 1.15
N SER A 28 12.29 -8.67 1.45
CA SER A 28 12.45 -10.00 0.85
C SER A 28 11.09 -10.57 0.50
N TYR A 29 10.93 -11.01 -0.75
CA TYR A 29 9.70 -11.71 -1.16
C TYR A 29 9.68 -13.12 -0.58
N ASN A 30 8.58 -13.46 0.11
CA ASN A 30 8.32 -14.79 0.63
C ASN A 30 7.38 -15.54 -0.33
N ALA A 31 7.92 -16.52 -1.05
CA ALA A 31 7.15 -17.29 -2.02
C ALA A 31 6.03 -18.15 -1.41
N ASN A 32 6.17 -18.57 -0.15
CA ASN A 32 5.18 -19.41 0.52
C ASN A 32 3.93 -18.62 0.89
N THR A 33 4.12 -17.42 1.46
CA THR A 33 3.00 -16.53 1.84
C THR A 33 2.59 -15.58 0.72
N LYS A 34 3.36 -15.52 -0.37
CA LYS A 34 3.22 -14.56 -1.48
C LYS A 34 3.22 -13.10 -1.01
N GLN A 35 3.97 -12.82 0.05
CA GLN A 35 4.08 -11.49 0.64
C GLN A 35 5.48 -10.91 0.43
N LEU A 36 5.56 -9.60 0.34
CA LEU A 36 6.82 -8.89 0.51
C LEU A 36 7.01 -8.57 1.99
N ASN A 37 8.03 -9.17 2.59
CA ASN A 37 8.37 -8.93 3.99
C ASN A 37 9.35 -7.77 4.06
N ILE A 38 8.94 -6.67 4.72
CA ILE A 38 9.75 -5.48 4.92
C ILE A 38 10.20 -5.47 6.39
N TYR A 39 11.50 -5.42 6.63
CA TYR A 39 12.10 -5.58 7.96
C TYR A 39 13.26 -4.62 8.19
N GLY A 40 13.59 -4.38 9.45
CA GLY A 40 14.62 -3.43 9.88
C GLY A 40 14.23 -2.74 11.20
N ASN A 41 15.20 -2.19 11.92
CA ASN A 41 14.93 -1.51 13.20
C ASN A 41 14.45 -0.06 13.00
N ASN A 42 14.81 0.57 11.88
CA ASN A 42 14.49 1.95 11.56
C ASN A 42 14.43 2.17 10.03
N GLY A 43 13.97 3.35 9.63
CA GLY A 43 13.87 3.75 8.22
C GLY A 43 12.67 3.14 7.51
N GLY A 44 12.62 3.32 6.19
CA GLY A 44 11.47 2.95 5.36
C GLY A 44 11.88 2.33 4.03
N TYR A 45 11.01 1.45 3.54
CA TYR A 45 11.10 0.84 2.20
C TYR A 45 9.91 1.33 1.37
N GLY A 46 10.20 2.12 0.34
CA GLY A 46 9.18 2.84 -0.41
C GLY A 46 9.21 2.59 -1.91
N PHE A 47 8.02 2.64 -2.52
CA PHE A 47 7.82 2.51 -3.95
C PHE A 47 7.49 3.89 -4.52
N ASN A 48 8.35 4.43 -5.38
CA ASN A 48 8.04 5.65 -6.11
C ASN A 48 7.15 5.32 -7.30
N LEU A 49 5.99 5.97 -7.39
CA LEU A 49 4.95 5.67 -8.36
C LEU A 49 4.55 6.93 -9.14
N THR A 50 4.18 6.75 -10.40
CA THR A 50 3.58 7.82 -11.22
C THR A 50 2.08 7.60 -11.28
N VAL A 51 1.33 8.65 -10.93
CA VAL A 51 -0.13 8.65 -10.85
C VAL A 51 -0.71 9.87 -11.58
N PRO A 52 -2.01 9.86 -11.92
CA PRO A 52 -2.67 11.05 -12.41
C PRO A 52 -2.52 12.21 -11.43
N LYS A 53 -2.32 13.42 -11.95
CA LYS A 53 -2.16 14.65 -11.16
C LYS A 53 -3.50 15.10 -10.58
N ASN A 54 -3.48 15.68 -9.38
CA ASN A 54 -4.66 16.23 -8.71
C ASN A 54 -5.87 15.28 -8.69
N ALA A 55 -5.61 13.99 -8.48
CA ALA A 55 -6.59 12.94 -8.59
C ALA A 55 -6.85 12.29 -7.24
N ALA A 56 -8.12 11.96 -6.98
CA ALA A 56 -8.50 11.14 -5.85
C ALA A 56 -8.09 9.68 -6.11
N LEU A 57 -7.29 9.14 -5.21
CA LEU A 57 -6.69 7.80 -5.30
C LEU A 57 -7.09 6.95 -4.10
N VAL A 58 -7.11 5.65 -4.34
CA VAL A 58 -7.22 4.61 -3.31
C VAL A 58 -5.97 3.76 -3.37
N PHE A 59 -5.24 3.67 -2.26
CA PHE A 59 -4.26 2.62 -2.04
C PHE A 59 -4.88 1.56 -1.14
N ALA A 60 -4.85 0.30 -1.57
CA ALA A 60 -5.29 -0.83 -0.79
C ALA A 60 -4.27 -1.95 -0.82
N CYS A 61 -4.10 -2.67 0.27
CA CYS A 61 -3.26 -3.87 0.33
C CYS A 61 -3.61 -4.71 1.56
N PHE A 62 -3.25 -5.99 1.52
CA PHE A 62 -3.08 -6.73 2.77
C PHE A 62 -1.81 -6.23 3.46
N LEU A 63 -1.89 -5.99 4.76
CA LEU A 63 -0.78 -5.58 5.61
C LEU A 63 -0.81 -6.35 6.94
N TRP A 64 0.27 -7.07 7.22
CA TRP A 64 0.54 -7.66 8.52
C TRP A 64 1.70 -6.94 9.22
N THR A 65 1.53 -6.59 10.48
CA THR A 65 2.59 -6.06 11.36
C THR A 65 2.19 -6.28 12.83
N GLU A 66 3.11 -6.26 13.78
CA GLU A 66 2.73 -6.24 15.21
C GLU A 66 2.25 -4.83 15.59
N HIS A 67 0.93 -4.61 15.61
CA HIS A 67 0.35 -3.27 15.73
C HIS A 67 0.75 -2.55 17.03
N ASP A 68 0.93 -3.27 18.13
CA ASP A 68 1.37 -2.70 19.42
C ASP A 68 2.78 -2.09 19.35
N LYS A 69 3.65 -2.63 18.48
CA LYS A 69 5.02 -2.13 18.30
C LYS A 69 5.15 -1.17 17.12
N ASN A 70 4.35 -1.38 16.09
CA ASN A 70 4.40 -0.61 14.85
C ASN A 70 2.98 -0.18 14.42
N PRO A 71 2.37 0.77 15.15
CA PRO A 71 1.01 1.22 14.87
C PRO A 71 0.91 2.11 13.63
N ASN A 72 2.03 2.68 13.13
CA ASN A 72 2.06 3.57 11.96
C ASN A 72 2.99 3.03 10.86
N PRO A 73 2.63 1.89 10.23
CA PRO A 73 3.52 1.15 9.33
C PRO A 73 3.61 1.73 7.92
N LEU A 74 2.80 2.73 7.56
CA LEU A 74 2.73 3.25 6.20
C LEU A 74 2.54 4.78 6.15
N THR A 75 3.34 5.43 5.32
CA THR A 75 3.17 6.84 4.93
C THR A 75 3.19 6.96 3.41
N VAL A 76 2.36 7.85 2.87
CA VAL A 76 2.38 8.24 1.46
C VAL A 76 2.89 9.67 1.36
N TYR A 77 3.93 9.86 0.55
CA TYR A 77 4.50 11.16 0.24
C TYR A 77 4.10 11.58 -1.16
N SER A 78 3.85 12.88 -1.35
CA SER A 78 4.07 13.52 -2.64
C SER A 78 5.56 13.79 -2.83
N LEU A 79 6.08 13.49 -4.02
CA LEU A 79 7.45 13.78 -4.40
C LEU A 79 7.47 15.06 -5.23
N GLU A 80 7.66 16.19 -4.56
CA GLU A 80 7.83 17.50 -5.21
C GLU A 80 9.32 17.80 -5.45
N SER A 81 9.61 18.78 -6.32
CA SER A 81 10.98 19.19 -6.62
C SER A 81 11.71 19.84 -5.44
N SER A 82 10.97 20.37 -4.46
CA SER A 82 11.54 21.14 -3.33
C SER A 82 11.57 20.36 -2.02
N ASP A 83 10.54 19.53 -1.75
CA ASP A 83 10.48 18.70 -0.55
C ASP A 83 9.40 17.62 -0.68
N ASN A 84 9.59 16.50 0.00
CA ASN A 84 8.60 15.43 0.04
C ASN A 84 7.53 15.76 1.09
N LYS A 85 6.27 15.86 0.67
CA LYS A 85 5.16 16.19 1.56
C LYS A 85 4.38 14.95 1.93
N ILE A 86 4.13 14.70 3.21
CA ILE A 86 3.18 13.66 3.63
C ILE A 86 1.78 14.04 3.16
N ILE A 87 1.16 13.16 2.36
CA ILE A 87 -0.20 13.34 1.84
C ILE A 87 -1.19 12.32 2.39
N ALA A 88 -0.69 11.23 2.98
CA ALA A 88 -1.50 10.24 3.69
C ALA A 88 -0.64 9.41 4.63
N SER A 89 -1.26 8.76 5.62
CA SER A 89 -0.62 7.74 6.45
C SER A 89 -1.68 6.78 6.96
N ALA A 90 -1.25 5.58 7.35
CA ALA A 90 -2.14 4.59 7.94
C ALA A 90 -1.73 4.26 9.37
N THR A 91 -2.73 4.20 10.24
CA THR A 91 -2.60 3.62 11.58
C THR A 91 -3.35 2.29 11.61
N VAL A 92 -2.75 1.27 12.22
CA VAL A 92 -3.34 -0.07 12.35
C VAL A 92 -3.63 -0.40 13.82
N SER A 93 -4.73 -1.10 14.07
CA SER A 93 -5.20 -1.48 15.41
C SER A 93 -5.27 -3.00 15.63
N GLN A 94 -4.81 -3.77 14.65
CA GLN A 94 -4.77 -5.23 14.67
C GLN A 94 -3.59 -5.70 13.83
N ASN A 95 -3.17 -6.95 14.03
CA ASN A 95 -1.96 -7.42 13.36
C ASN A 95 -2.16 -7.60 11.85
N ALA A 96 -3.29 -8.15 11.42
CA ALA A 96 -3.63 -8.35 10.01
C ALA A 96 -4.69 -7.33 9.58
N ASN A 97 -4.43 -6.61 8.49
CA ASN A 97 -5.28 -5.52 8.03
C ASN A 97 -5.49 -5.60 6.52
N ASP A 98 -6.75 -5.49 6.08
CA ASP A 98 -7.06 -5.09 4.71
C ASP A 98 -7.06 -3.57 4.65
N LEU A 99 -5.86 -3.02 4.45
CA LEU A 99 -5.66 -1.60 4.47
C LEU A 99 -6.38 -0.94 3.29
N LEU A 100 -7.11 0.15 3.56
CA LEU A 100 -7.68 1.02 2.55
C LEU A 100 -7.39 2.47 2.94
N LEU A 101 -6.57 3.14 2.13
CA LEU A 101 -6.14 4.52 2.34
C LEU A 101 -6.60 5.38 1.15
N ARG A 102 -7.32 6.46 1.45
CA ARG A 102 -7.77 7.44 0.45
C ARG A 102 -6.95 8.71 0.56
N PHE A 103 -6.53 9.25 -0.57
CA PHE A 103 -5.76 10.50 -0.63
C PHE A 103 -5.88 11.15 -2.00
N ASN A 104 -5.40 12.39 -2.10
CA ASN A 104 -5.29 13.10 -3.36
C ASN A 104 -3.81 13.20 -3.76
N SER A 105 -3.48 12.88 -5.01
CA SER A 105 -2.20 13.26 -5.58
C SER A 105 -2.13 14.77 -5.78
N THR A 106 -0.91 15.29 -5.95
CA THR A 106 -0.64 16.70 -6.21
C THR A 106 -0.32 16.94 -7.70
N ASP A 107 0.09 18.16 -8.03
CA ASP A 107 0.51 18.59 -9.36
C ASP A 107 1.75 17.84 -9.91
N SER A 108 2.57 17.23 -9.06
CA SER A 108 3.72 16.44 -9.49
C SER A 108 3.29 15.15 -10.20
N GLY A 109 2.19 14.53 -9.74
CA GLY A 109 1.80 13.17 -10.16
C GLY A 109 2.82 12.10 -9.75
N ARG A 110 3.72 12.43 -8.81
CA ARG A 110 4.75 11.52 -8.30
C ARG A 110 4.51 11.31 -6.82
N ILE A 111 4.34 10.06 -6.41
CA ILE A 111 4.12 9.71 -5.01
C ILE A 111 5.14 8.66 -4.57
N ARG A 112 5.30 8.51 -3.26
CA ARG A 112 5.98 7.37 -2.65
C ARG A 112 5.07 6.73 -1.63
N VAL A 113 4.78 5.44 -1.80
CA VAL A 113 4.15 4.61 -0.78
C VAL A 113 5.27 3.94 0.00
N GLU A 114 5.52 4.40 1.24
CA GLU A 114 6.65 3.97 2.07
C GLU A 114 6.19 3.21 3.31
N PHE A 115 6.73 2.01 3.50
CA PHE A 115 6.45 1.15 4.64
C PHE A 115 7.60 1.19 5.65
N TYR A 116 7.25 1.25 6.93
CA TYR A 116 8.19 1.36 8.04
C TYR A 116 8.11 0.11 8.91
N PRO A 117 9.19 -0.69 9.01
CA PRO A 117 9.20 -1.83 9.92
C PRO A 117 9.31 -1.40 11.40
N ASN A 118 10.09 -0.37 11.73
CA ASN A 118 10.19 0.13 13.12
C ASN A 118 10.48 -0.99 14.17
N GLY A 119 11.33 -1.97 13.82
CA GLY A 119 11.64 -3.11 14.69
C GLY A 119 10.62 -4.26 14.63
N SER A 120 9.55 -4.14 13.87
CA SER A 120 8.56 -5.20 13.59
C SER A 120 8.28 -5.32 12.09
N ALA A 121 8.39 -6.52 11.52
CA ALA A 121 8.24 -6.66 10.07
C ALA A 121 6.85 -6.20 9.60
N ALA A 122 6.83 -5.44 8.50
CA ALA A 122 5.62 -5.12 7.75
C ALA A 122 5.55 -6.04 6.52
N ASN A 123 4.60 -6.97 6.52
CA ASN A 123 4.41 -7.91 5.42
C ASN A 123 3.22 -7.46 4.58
N ILE A 124 3.43 -7.25 3.28
CA ILE A 124 2.39 -6.76 2.38
C ILE A 124 2.05 -7.75 1.28
N ALA A 125 0.81 -7.77 0.84
CA ALA A 125 0.36 -8.52 -0.33
C ALA A 125 -0.69 -7.73 -1.13
N ASN A 126 -0.76 -8.03 -2.43
CA ASN A 126 -1.78 -7.53 -3.36
C ASN A 126 -1.97 -6.00 -3.32
N PRO A 127 -0.90 -5.18 -3.44
CA PRO A 127 -1.06 -3.73 -3.47
C PRO A 127 -1.82 -3.30 -4.72
N ILE A 128 -2.79 -2.43 -4.49
CA ILE A 128 -3.64 -1.81 -5.49
C ILE A 128 -3.53 -0.30 -5.29
N LEU A 129 -3.25 0.41 -6.37
CA LEU A 129 -3.32 1.86 -6.42
C LEU A 129 -4.15 2.26 -7.63
N GLU A 130 -5.35 2.81 -7.40
CA GLU A 130 -6.31 3.12 -8.45
C GLU A 130 -6.93 4.49 -8.24
N LEU A 131 -7.62 5.02 -9.26
CA LEU A 131 -8.50 6.16 -9.08
C LEU A 131 -9.67 5.75 -8.16
N ALA A 132 -10.06 6.65 -7.25
CA ALA A 132 -11.15 6.38 -6.31
C ALA A 132 -12.46 6.00 -7.03
N ASP A 133 -12.82 6.75 -8.08
CA ASP A 133 -14.01 6.45 -8.88
C ASP A 133 -13.96 5.04 -9.53
N THR A 134 -12.80 4.64 -10.06
CA THR A 134 -12.66 3.30 -10.66
C THR A 134 -12.72 2.19 -9.61
N TYR A 135 -12.13 2.44 -8.44
CA TYR A 135 -12.16 1.50 -7.32
C TYR A 135 -13.60 1.33 -6.82
N ASP A 136 -14.29 2.43 -6.53
CA ASP A 136 -15.64 2.47 -5.95
C ASP A 136 -16.69 1.80 -6.86
N LYS A 137 -16.57 2.00 -8.17
CA LYS A 137 -17.40 1.28 -9.17
C LYS A 137 -17.11 -0.21 -9.19
N ALA A 138 -15.85 -0.60 -9.06
CA ALA A 138 -15.45 -2.01 -9.08
C ALA A 138 -15.88 -2.76 -7.82
N VAL A 139 -15.92 -2.08 -6.68
CA VAL A 139 -16.44 -2.64 -5.42
C VAL A 139 -17.96 -2.53 -5.29
N GLY A 140 -18.66 -1.97 -6.28
CA GLY A 140 -20.12 -2.02 -6.38
C GLY A 140 -20.88 -0.97 -5.57
N GLY A 141 -20.30 0.21 -5.30
CA GLY A 141 -20.99 1.25 -4.51
C GLY A 141 -21.36 0.84 -3.08
N GLY A 142 -20.84 -0.31 -2.61
CA GLY A 142 -21.01 -0.87 -1.28
C GLY A 142 -19.99 -1.99 -1.09
N LEU A 143 -19.11 -1.82 -0.09
CA LEU A 143 -18.12 -2.76 0.47
C LEU A 143 -17.46 -3.80 -0.49
N PRO A 144 -16.11 -3.80 -0.62
CA PRO A 144 -15.40 -4.69 -1.54
C PRO A 144 -15.69 -6.18 -1.37
N SER A 145 -16.16 -6.83 -2.43
CA SER A 145 -16.38 -8.28 -2.51
C SER A 145 -15.09 -9.10 -2.76
N PHE A 146 -13.95 -8.74 -2.16
CA PHE A 146 -12.74 -9.60 -2.22
C PHE A 146 -12.71 -10.69 -1.14
N PHE A 147 -13.76 -10.78 -0.30
CA PHE A 147 -14.08 -11.95 0.51
C PHE A 147 -15.38 -12.59 0.01
N THR A 148 -15.34 -13.37 -1.07
CA THR A 148 -16.31 -14.46 -1.19
C THR A 148 -15.79 -15.63 -0.37
N GLY A 149 -15.88 -15.47 0.95
CA GLY A 149 -15.86 -16.60 1.87
C GLY A 149 -17.19 -17.32 1.72
N ASP A 150 -17.11 -18.50 1.14
CA ASP A 150 -18.23 -19.42 0.92
C ASP A 150 -18.81 -19.86 2.27
N THR A 151 -19.84 -19.15 2.76
CA THR A 151 -20.82 -19.69 3.73
C THR A 151 -22.09 -18.83 3.71
N MET A 152 -23.09 -19.23 2.95
CA MET A 152 -24.48 -18.99 3.32
C MET A 152 -25.12 -20.35 3.58
N PRO A 153 -25.62 -20.64 4.80
CA PRO A 153 -26.62 -21.68 4.96
C PRO A 153 -27.86 -21.24 4.17
N ARG A 154 -28.36 -22.13 3.33
CA ARG A 154 -29.69 -22.01 2.75
C ARG A 154 -30.71 -22.29 3.85
N ASP A 155 -31.56 -21.32 4.12
CA ASP A 155 -32.93 -21.52 4.61
C ASP A 155 -33.88 -20.63 3.78
#